data_AF-M6RK43-F1
#
_entry.id   AF-M6RK43-F1
#
_cell.length_a   1.000
_cell.length_b   1.000
_cell.length_c   1.000
_cell.angle_alpha   90.00
_cell.angle_beta   90.00
_cell.angle_gamma   90.00
#
_symmetry.space_group_name_H-M   'P 1'
#
loop_
_entity.id
_entity.type
_entity.pdbx_description
1 polymer ?
#
loop_
_entity_poly.entity_id
_entity_poly.type
_entity_poly.pdbx_seq_one_letter_code
_entity_poly.pdbx_strand_id
1 'polypeptide(L)' 'MDIQKQIEIIRRGTVDLISEEELKSKLQKKKTLKIKAGFDPTAPDLHLGHFVQLKKLKHF' A
#
# COMPACT_ATOMS: atom_id res chain seq x y z
N MET A 1 -7.56 5.06 -14.17
CA MET A 1 -8.00 5.58 -12.84
C MET A 1 -7.21 6.84 -12.58
N ASP A 2 -7.86 7.91 -12.09
CA ASP A 2 -7.16 9.16 -11.78
C ASP A 2 -6.18 9.00 -10.59
N ILE A 3 -5.08 9.76 -10.60
CA ILE A 3 -4.03 9.65 -9.58
C ILE A 3 -4.56 10.06 -8.20
N GLN A 4 -5.42 11.08 -8.12
CA GLN A 4 -6.00 11.46 -6.83
C GLN A 4 -6.86 10.34 -6.27
N LYS A 5 -7.65 9.70 -7.14
CA LYS A 5 -8.47 8.55 -6.74
C LYS A 5 -7.61 7.36 -6.29
N GLN A 6 -6.45 7.14 -6.92
CA GLN A 6 -5.51 6.08 -6.47
C GLN A 6 -4.97 6.37 -5.08
N ILE A 7 -4.53 7.61 -4.84
CA ILE A 7 -4.04 8.07 -3.53
C ILE A 7 -5.13 7.91 -2.48
N GLU A 8 -6.39 8.26 -2.78
CA GLU A 8 -7.52 8.10 -1.86
C GLU A 8 -7.73 6.63 -1.45
N ILE A 9 -7.68 5.68 -2.40
CA ILE A 9 -7.79 4.24 -2.10
C ILE A 9 -6.60 3.77 -1.25
N ILE A 10 -5.40 4.23 -1.56
CA ILE A 10 -4.18 3.89 -0.82
C ILE A 10 -4.24 4.45 0.60
N ARG A 11 -4.75 5.66 0.80
CA ARG A 11 -4.90 6.32 2.11
C ARG A 11 -6.02 5.72 2.97
N ARG A 12 -7.06 5.15 2.36
CA ARG A 12 -8.19 4.58 3.09
C ARG A 12 -7.74 3.46 4.04
N GLY A 13 -7.89 3.67 5.36
CA GLY A 13 -7.53 2.68 6.37
C GLY A 13 -6.03 2.57 6.65
N THR A 14 -5.22 3.55 6.25
CA THR A 14 -3.85 3.72 6.76
C THR A 14 -3.88 4.66 7.95
N VAL A 15 -3.02 4.43 8.94
CA VAL A 15 -2.85 5.34 10.07
C VAL A 15 -2.15 6.63 9.61
N ASP A 16 -1.11 6.48 8.78
CA ASP A 16 -0.31 7.61 8.28
C ASP A 16 0.20 7.34 6.86
N LEU A 17 0.47 8.41 6.12
CA LEU A 17 1.05 8.40 4.78
C LEU A 17 2.19 9.42 4.73
N ILE A 18 3.40 8.93 4.95
CA ILE A 18 4.60 9.76 4.93
C ILE A 18 4.88 10.17 3.47
N SER A 19 4.90 11.47 3.21
CA SER A 19 5.25 12.09 1.92
C SER A 19 4.28 11.74 0.76
N GLU A 20 3.03 12.20 0.85
CA GLU A 20 2.02 12.04 -0.22
C GLU A 20 2.50 12.56 -1.60
N GLU A 21 3.26 13.66 -1.61
CA GLU A 21 3.82 14.25 -2.82
C GLU A 21 4.81 13.31 -3.53
N GLU A 22 5.61 12.56 -2.77
CA GLU A 22 6.55 11.60 -3.32
C GLU A 22 5.81 10.40 -3.94
N LEU A 23 4.76 9.92 -3.28
CA LEU A 23 3.89 8.88 -3.84
C LEU A 23 3.22 9.36 -5.13
N LYS A 24 2.72 10.60 -5.16
CA LYS A 24 2.13 11.21 -6.36
C LYS A 24 3.16 11.27 -7.51
N SER A 25 4.38 11.73 -7.24
CA SER A 25 5.47 11.76 -8.22
C SER A 25 5.83 10.35 -8.75
N LYS A 26 5.85 9.35 -7.86
CA LYS A 26 6.08 7.94 -8.23
C LYS A 26 4.97 7.39 -9.13
N LEU A 27 3.70 7.68 -8.82
CA LEU A 27 2.54 7.25 -9.63
C LEU A 27 2.50 7.95 -11.00
N GLN A 28 2.89 9.22 -11.09
CA GLN A 28 2.96 9.98 -12.34
C GLN A 28 3.94 9.39 -13.36
N LYS A 29 5.00 8.71 -12.90
CA LYS A 29 5.98 8.05 -13.78
C LYS A 29 5.40 6.88 -14.59
N LYS A 30 4.14 6.48 -14.34
CA LYS A 30 3.40 5.39 -15.03
C LYS A 30 4.17 4.06 -15.11
N LYS A 31 5.08 3.83 -14.16
CA LYS A 31 5.80 2.57 -13.99
C LYS A 31 5.16 1.80 -12.84
N THR A 32 5.08 0.48 -12.96
CA THR A 32 4.66 -0.39 -11.87
C THR A 32 5.57 -0.19 -10.67
N LEU A 33 4.99 0.19 -9.52
CA LEU A 33 5.74 0.39 -8.30
C LEU A 33 6.04 -0.96 -7.64
N LYS A 34 7.25 -1.11 -7.10
CA LYS A 34 7.58 -2.25 -6.25
C LYS A 34 7.15 -1.93 -4.83
N ILE A 35 6.11 -2.61 -4.35
CA ILE A 35 5.61 -2.45 -2.98
C ILE A 35 6.15 -3.58 -2.12
N LYS A 36 6.69 -3.23 -0.94
CA LYS A 36 7.28 -4.18 -0.01
C LYS A 36 6.49 -4.17 1.30
N ALA A 37 6.14 -5.36 1.77
CA ALA A 37 5.67 -5.61 3.14
C ALA A 37 6.50 -6.74 3.75
N GLY A 38 6.90 -6.58 5.01
CA GLY A 38 7.64 -7.60 5.75
C GLY A 38 6.70 -8.34 6.70
N PHE A 39 6.83 -9.67 6.74
CA PHE A 39 6.16 -10.53 7.70
C PHE A 39 7.23 -11.34 8.42
N ASP A 40 7.16 -11.41 9.75
CA ASP A 40 8.07 -12.22 10.56
C ASP A 40 7.69 -13.71 10.44
N PRO A 41 8.61 -14.59 10.01
CA PRO A 41 8.33 -16.01 9.84
C PRO A 41 8.31 -16.83 11.13
N THR A 42 8.43 -16.20 12.31
CA THR A 42 8.42 -16.88 13.63
C THR A 42 7.18 -17.76 13.84
N ALA A 43 6.04 -17.44 13.21
CA ALA A 43 4.87 -18.32 13.14
C ALA A 43 4.43 -18.52 11.67
N PRO A 44 4.04 -19.75 11.27
CA PRO A 44 3.65 -20.02 9.88
C PRO A 44 2.23 -19.54 9.54
N ASP A 45 1.39 -19.32 10.54
CA ASP A 45 -0.04 -19.08 10.36
C ASP A 45 -0.37 -17.62 10.07
N LEU A 46 -1.13 -17.39 9.00
CA LEU A 46 -1.76 -16.11 8.74
C LEU A 46 -3.10 -16.00 9.47
N HIS A 47 -3.47 -14.79 9.84
CA HIS A 47 -4.69 -14.49 10.57
C HIS A 47 -5.28 -13.17 10.10
N LEU A 48 -6.46 -12.80 10.60
CA LEU A 48 -7.20 -11.62 10.14
C LEU A 48 -6.41 -10.31 10.27
N GLY A 49 -5.53 -10.17 11.26
CA GLY A 49 -4.60 -9.02 11.34
C GLY A 49 -3.70 -8.85 10.09
N HIS A 50 -3.16 -9.95 9.53
CA HIS A 50 -2.34 -9.92 8.32
C HIS A 50 -3.14 -9.48 7.08
N PHE A 51 -4.44 -9.78 7.06
CA PHE A 51 -5.33 -9.40 5.96
C PHE A 51 -5.38 -7.90 5.73
N VAL A 52 -5.21 -7.07 6.77
CA VAL A 52 -5.17 -5.60 6.64
C VAL A 52 -4.03 -5.18 5.72
N GLN A 53 -2.82 -5.73 5.93
CA GLN A 53 -1.65 -5.42 5.11
C GLN A 53 -1.75 -6.03 3.71
N LEU A 54 -2.18 -7.30 3.60
CA LEU A 54 -2.34 -7.97 2.30
C LEU A 54 -3.38 -7.28 1.41
N LYS A 55 -4.51 -6.83 2.00
CA LYS A 55 -5.52 -6.06 1.28
C LYS A 55 -4.99 -4.71 0.81
N LYS A 56 -4.09 -4.09 1.58
CA LYS A 56 -3.41 -2.86 1.16
C LYS A 56 -2.50 -3.09 -0.03
N LEU A 57 -1.73 -4.18 -0.06
CA LEU A 57 -0.90 -4.54 -1.22
C LEU A 57 -1.72 -4.71 -2.50
N LYS A 58 -2.92 -5.30 -2.41
CA LYS A 58 -3.84 -5.44 -3.56
C LYS A 58 -4.34 -4.10 -4.13
N HIS A 59 -4.30 -3.01 -3.37
CA HIS A 59 -4.75 -1.70 -3.84
C HIS A 59 -3.71 -0.99 -4.73
N PHE A 60 -2.44 -1.42 -4.70
CA PHE A 60 -1.36 -0.87 -5.51
C PHE A 60 -1.22 -1.63 -6.83
#